data_AF-A0A973FRR4-F1
#
_entry.id   AF-A0A973FRR4-F1
#
_cell.length_a   1.000
_cell.length_b   1.000
_cell.length_c   1.000
_cell.angle_alpha   90.00
_cell.angle_beta   90.00
_cell.angle_gamma   90.00
#
_symmetry.space_group_name_H-M   'P 1'
#
loop_
_entity.id
_entity.type
_entity.pdbx_description
1 polymer ?
#
loop_
_entity_poly.entity_id
_entity_poly.type
_entity_poly.pdbx_seq_one_letter_code
_entity_poly.pdbx_strand_id
1 'polypeptide(L)'
;MSDAKEYRSPPSARVLWGYYGSLLVPVFAVFTALVSGALLIGLTGGDWLAAYIGLWEGSFGSLTGLGNTIVRSTPYIICGLAVAVGFKGGLFNVGAEGQLYMGAVFTIVVATIVKLPPIIHVPLALAAGAVGGALWGGLPGFLKARTGAHEVITTIMLNYVA
;
A
#
# COMPACT_ATOMS: atom_id res chain seq x y z
N MET A 1 33.14 -49.85 9.01
CA MET A 1 31.98 -49.48 8.16
C MET A 1 31.24 -48.36 8.86
N SER A 2 31.56 -47.16 8.41
CA SER A 2 30.99 -45.87 8.81
C SER A 2 29.76 -45.64 7.94
N ASP A 3 28.57 -45.60 8.52
CA ASP A 3 27.36 -45.07 7.89
C ASP A 3 26.32 -44.74 8.97
N ALA A 4 26.66 -43.74 9.80
CA ALA A 4 25.67 -43.08 10.63
C ALA A 4 25.00 -41.99 9.78
N LYS A 5 23.83 -42.32 9.25
CA LYS A 5 22.92 -41.39 8.56
C LYS A 5 22.79 -40.09 9.34
N GLU A 6 23.17 -39.00 8.67
CA GLU A 6 23.02 -37.63 9.13
C GLU A 6 21.52 -37.31 9.29
N TYR A 7 21.01 -37.38 10.52
CA TYR A 7 19.63 -36.99 10.84
C TYR A 7 19.53 -35.46 10.78
N ARG A 8 19.12 -34.92 9.63
CA ARG A 8 18.75 -33.51 9.49
C ARG A 8 17.51 -33.25 10.33
N SER A 9 17.65 -32.48 11.40
CA SER A 9 16.54 -32.04 12.24
C SER A 9 15.47 -31.35 11.37
N PRO A 10 14.17 -31.54 11.64
CA PRO A 10 13.13 -30.81 10.93
C PRO A 10 13.36 -29.29 11.12
N PRO A 11 13.07 -28.45 10.10
CA PRO A 11 13.23 -27.02 10.22
C PRO A 11 12.46 -26.52 11.46
N SER A 12 13.17 -25.79 12.33
CA SER A 12 12.58 -25.30 13.58
C SER A 12 11.31 -24.50 13.32
N ALA A 13 10.38 -24.48 14.29
CA ALA A 13 9.12 -23.74 14.17
C ALA A 13 9.31 -22.26 13.79
N ARG A 14 10.45 -21.65 14.16
CA ARG A 14 10.86 -20.30 13.74
C ARG A 14 11.13 -20.17 12.23
N VAL A 15 11.72 -21.19 11.62
CA VAL A 15 12.03 -21.22 10.19
C VAL A 15 10.77 -21.44 9.37
N LEU A 16 9.90 -22.38 9.80
CA LEU A 16 8.59 -22.58 9.19
C LEU A 16 7.71 -21.32 9.30
N TRP A 17 7.70 -20.66 10.46
CA TRP A 17 7.02 -19.37 10.63
C TRP A 17 7.60 -18.28 9.72
N GLY A 18 8.91 -18.24 9.51
CA GLY A 18 9.55 -17.29 8.59
C GLY A 18 9.04 -17.44 7.14
N TYR A 19 8.91 -18.68 6.65
CA TYR A 19 8.42 -18.93 5.30
C TYR A 19 6.90 -18.72 5.17
N TYR A 20 6.10 -19.35 6.03
CA TYR A 20 4.63 -19.29 5.92
C TYR A 20 4.03 -18.00 6.49
N GLY A 21 4.65 -17.40 7.51
CA GLY A 21 4.15 -16.19 8.15
C GLY A 21 4.04 -15.00 7.20
N SER A 22 4.93 -14.91 6.20
CA SER A 22 4.90 -13.83 5.20
C SER A 22 3.62 -13.83 4.33
N LEU A 23 3.04 -15.00 4.07
CA LEU A 23 1.79 -15.14 3.31
C LEU A 23 0.57 -15.21 4.24
N LEU A 24 0.71 -15.86 5.40
CA LEU A 24 -0.39 -16.02 6.36
C LEU A 24 -0.85 -14.68 6.93
N VAL A 25 0.07 -13.74 7.20
CA VAL A 25 -0.29 -12.43 7.78
C VAL A 25 -1.27 -11.64 6.89
N PRO A 26 -1.00 -11.40 5.58
CA PRO A 26 -1.98 -10.76 4.69
C PRO A 26 -3.28 -11.54 4.56
N VAL A 27 -3.23 -12.87 4.49
CA VAL A 27 -4.43 -13.71 4.36
C VAL A 27 -5.33 -13.56 5.59
N PHE A 28 -4.76 -13.62 6.80
CA PHE A 28 -5.52 -13.40 8.02
C PHE A 28 -6.04 -11.97 8.13
N ALA A 29 -5.28 -10.96 7.70
CA ALA A 29 -5.74 -9.58 7.68
C ALA A 29 -6.94 -9.37 6.76
N VAL A 30 -6.94 -9.97 5.56
CA VAL A 30 -8.09 -9.93 4.64
C VAL A 30 -9.28 -10.69 5.24
N PHE A 31 -9.03 -11.88 5.81
CA PHE A 31 -10.10 -12.67 6.43
C PHE A 31 -10.77 -11.92 7.59
N THR A 32 -9.99 -11.35 8.52
CA THR A 32 -10.56 -10.59 9.65
C THR A 32 -11.29 -9.35 9.17
N ALA A 33 -10.79 -8.66 8.14
CA ALA A 33 -11.48 -7.52 7.53
C ALA A 33 -12.85 -7.93 6.94
N LEU A 34 -12.92 -9.07 6.24
CA LEU A 34 -14.18 -9.60 5.70
C LEU A 34 -15.14 -10.06 6.81
N VAL A 35 -14.64 -10.64 7.90
CA VAL A 35 -15.51 -10.99 9.03
C VAL A 35 -16.04 -9.73 9.71
N SER A 36 -15.18 -8.76 10.01
CA SER A 36 -15.57 -7.49 10.62
C SER A 36 -16.54 -6.70 9.75
N GLY A 37 -16.32 -6.66 8.43
CA GLY A 37 -17.24 -6.00 7.50
C GLY A 37 -18.64 -6.63 7.50
N ALA A 38 -18.71 -7.97 7.48
CA ALA A 38 -19.99 -8.67 7.48
C ALA A 38 -20.76 -8.45 8.79
N LEU A 39 -20.04 -8.47 9.93
CA LEU A 39 -20.61 -8.16 11.23
C LEU A 39 -21.16 -6.74 11.28
N LEU A 40 -20.41 -5.74 10.82
CA LEU A 40 -20.86 -4.34 10.81
C LEU A 40 -22.10 -4.15 9.93
N ILE A 41 -22.10 -4.70 8.71
CA ILE A 41 -23.25 -4.61 7.80
C ILE A 41 -24.48 -5.26 8.45
N GLY A 42 -24.33 -6.46 9.00
CA GLY A 42 -25.41 -7.16 9.69
C GLY A 42 -25.95 -6.40 10.91
N LEU A 43 -25.08 -5.79 11.72
CA LEU A 43 -25.47 -4.98 12.89
C LEU A 43 -26.23 -3.72 12.49
N THR A 44 -25.97 -3.16 11.30
CA THR A 44 -26.74 -2.03 10.75
C THR A 44 -28.05 -2.44 10.06
N GLY A 45 -28.39 -3.73 10.06
CA GLY A 45 -29.59 -4.28 9.42
C GLY A 45 -29.47 -4.52 7.92
N GLY A 46 -28.26 -4.43 7.36
CA GLY A 46 -27.99 -4.71 5.95
C GLY A 46 -27.77 -6.19 5.65
N ASP A 47 -27.99 -6.60 4.40
CA ASP A 47 -27.64 -7.93 3.89
C ASP A 47 -26.13 -7.97 3.54
N TRP A 48 -25.34 -8.55 4.44
CA TRP A 48 -23.90 -8.70 4.27
C TRP A 48 -23.54 -9.65 3.11
N LEU A 49 -24.38 -10.64 2.81
CA LEU A 49 -24.13 -11.59 1.73
C LEU A 49 -24.33 -10.92 0.38
N ALA A 50 -25.44 -10.18 0.22
CA ALA A 50 -25.66 -9.37 -0.99
C ALA A 50 -24.55 -8.33 -1.20
N ALA A 51 -24.07 -7.69 -0.13
CA ALA A 51 -22.95 -6.75 -0.21
C ALA A 51 -21.66 -7.42 -0.74
N TYR A 52 -21.37 -8.64 -0.32
CA TYR A 52 -20.16 -9.37 -0.76
C TYR A 52 -20.29 -9.96 -2.15
N ILE A 53 -21.49 -10.39 -2.55
CA ILE A 53 -21.79 -10.73 -3.93
C ILE A 53 -21.59 -9.50 -4.82
N GLY A 54 -22.11 -8.34 -4.41
CA GLY A 54 -21.91 -7.08 -5.13
C GLY A 54 -20.44 -6.66 -5.22
N LEU A 55 -19.65 -6.85 -4.16
CA LEU A 55 -18.20 -6.62 -4.18
C LEU A 55 -17.50 -7.52 -5.20
N TRP A 56 -17.87 -8.80 -5.23
CA TRP A 56 -17.32 -9.77 -6.18
C TRP A 56 -17.68 -9.44 -7.62
N GLU A 57 -18.95 -9.18 -7.90
CA GLU A 57 -19.43 -8.83 -9.24
C GLU A 57 -18.85 -7.50 -9.72
N GLY A 58 -18.76 -6.50 -8.85
CA GLY A 58 -18.15 -5.21 -9.18
C GLY A 58 -16.67 -5.31 -9.51
N SER A 59 -15.94 -6.22 -8.84
CA SER A 59 -14.49 -6.37 -9.01
C SER A 59 -14.10 -7.34 -10.13
N PHE A 60 -14.83 -8.45 -10.28
CA PHE A 60 -14.47 -9.57 -11.17
C PHE A 60 -15.57 -9.94 -12.18
N GLY A 61 -16.79 -9.44 -12.04
CA GLY A 61 -17.93 -9.82 -12.88
C GLY A 61 -17.89 -9.27 -14.32
N SER A 62 -16.97 -8.35 -14.62
CA SER A 62 -16.77 -7.83 -15.98
C SER A 62 -15.31 -7.47 -16.24
N LEU A 63 -14.93 -7.39 -17.52
CA LEU A 63 -13.59 -6.98 -17.92
C LEU A 63 -13.27 -5.54 -17.46
N THR A 64 -14.26 -4.66 -17.48
CA THR A 64 -14.15 -3.28 -16.96
C THR A 64 -13.96 -3.27 -15.45
N GLY A 65 -14.69 -4.09 -14.70
CA GLY A 65 -14.53 -4.24 -13.24
C GLY A 65 -13.14 -4.72 -12.86
N LEU A 66 -12.64 -5.73 -13.58
CA LEU A 66 -11.29 -6.24 -13.39
C LEU A 66 -10.23 -5.17 -13.73
N GLY A 67 -10.41 -4.47 -14.85
CA GLY A 67 -9.54 -3.36 -15.25
C GLY A 67 -9.48 -2.27 -14.19
N ASN A 68 -10.63 -1.84 -13.66
CA ASN A 68 -10.70 -0.85 -12.59
C ASN A 68 -10.02 -1.32 -11.30
N THR A 69 -10.19 -2.60 -10.94
CA THR A 69 -9.54 -3.21 -9.77
C THR A 69 -8.02 -3.17 -9.91
N ILE A 70 -7.49 -3.53 -11.08
CA ILE A 70 -6.04 -3.48 -11.35
C ILE A 70 -5.53 -2.04 -11.35
N VAL A 71 -6.21 -1.12 -12.04
CA VAL A 71 -5.81 0.30 -12.10
C VAL A 71 -5.79 0.93 -10.72
N ARG A 72 -6.75 0.60 -9.85
CA ARG A 72 -6.81 1.11 -8.47
C ARG A 72 -5.79 0.45 -7.55
N SER A 73 -5.60 -0.86 -7.64
CA SER A 73 -4.68 -1.60 -6.74
C SER A 73 -3.20 -1.37 -7.06
N THR A 74 -2.85 -1.21 -8.34
CA THR A 74 -1.46 -1.01 -8.79
C THR A 74 -0.72 0.09 -8.02
N PRO A 75 -1.22 1.34 -7.92
CA PRO A 75 -0.53 2.38 -7.17
C PRO A 75 -0.39 2.05 -5.68
N TYR A 76 -1.39 1.43 -5.05
CA TYR A 76 -1.29 1.03 -3.64
C TYR A 76 -0.26 -0.08 -3.40
N ILE A 77 -0.10 -1.02 -4.35
CA ILE A 77 0.98 -2.03 -4.29
C ILE A 77 2.35 -1.33 -4.34
N ILE A 78 2.52 -0.36 -5.22
CA ILE A 78 3.76 0.43 -5.33
C ILE A 78 3.99 1.25 -4.05
N CYS A 79 2.94 1.86 -3.47
CA CYS A 79 3.03 2.53 -2.17
C CYS A 79 3.50 1.58 -1.06
N GLY A 80 2.98 0.34 -1.02
CA GLY A 80 3.45 -0.68 -0.06
C GLY A 80 4.94 -0.98 -0.21
N LEU A 81 5.43 -1.10 -1.45
CA LEU A 81 6.86 -1.28 -1.73
C LEU A 81 7.69 -0.06 -1.30
N ALA A 82 7.21 1.16 -1.57
CA ALA A 82 7.88 2.39 -1.16
C ALA A 82 7.96 2.52 0.38
N VAL A 83 6.88 2.20 1.10
CA VAL A 83 6.85 2.18 2.56
C VAL A 83 7.81 1.12 3.12
N ALA A 84 7.89 -0.05 2.50
CA ALA A 84 8.84 -1.10 2.91
C ALA A 84 10.31 -0.63 2.83
N VAL A 85 10.65 0.25 1.88
CA VAL A 85 11.97 0.90 1.83
C VAL A 85 12.17 1.85 3.02
N GLY A 86 11.17 2.66 3.36
CA GLY A 86 11.20 3.55 4.53
C GLY A 86 11.36 2.81 5.86
N PHE A 87 10.68 1.67 6.03
CA PHE A 87 10.81 0.83 7.23
C PHE A 87 12.22 0.30 7.43
N LYS A 88 12.97 0.02 6.36
CA LYS A 88 14.38 -0.40 6.47
C LYS A 88 15.26 0.71 7.07
N GLY A 89 14.87 1.98 6.93
CA GLY A 89 15.50 3.13 7.56
C GLY A 89 14.99 3.44 8.96
N GLY A 90 14.12 2.61 9.54
CA GLY A 90 13.53 2.82 10.86
C GLY A 90 12.44 3.90 10.91
N LEU A 91 11.92 4.34 9.75
CA LEU A 91 10.83 5.31 9.67
C LEU A 91 9.50 4.59 9.45
N PHE A 92 8.53 4.82 10.33
CA PHE A 92 7.20 4.26 10.20
C PHE A 92 6.26 5.20 9.43
N ASN A 93 6.34 5.16 8.10
CA ASN A 93 5.55 6.02 7.21
C ASN A 93 4.18 5.40 6.88
N VAL A 94 3.09 6.01 7.36
CA VAL A 94 1.70 5.64 7.01
C VAL A 94 1.09 6.64 6.00
N GLY A 95 1.83 7.68 5.65
CA GLY A 95 1.41 8.81 4.81
C GLY A 95 1.57 8.59 3.31
N ALA A 96 1.74 7.35 2.86
CA ALA A 96 2.02 7.04 1.46
C ALA A 96 0.86 7.41 0.53
N GLU A 97 -0.37 7.39 1.04
CA GLU A 97 -1.55 7.79 0.27
C GLU A 97 -1.55 9.30 -0.03
N GLY A 98 -1.25 10.16 0.95
CA GLY A 98 -1.11 11.59 0.73
C GLY A 98 0.07 11.92 -0.19
N GLN A 99 1.18 11.19 -0.07
CA GLN A 99 2.31 11.32 -1.00
C GLN A 99 1.92 10.94 -2.44
N LEU A 100 1.09 9.90 -2.61
CA LEU A 100 0.56 9.50 -3.91
C LEU A 100 -0.35 10.60 -4.49
N TYR A 101 -1.28 11.15 -3.70
CA TYR A 101 -2.16 12.23 -4.16
C TYR A 101 -1.39 13.49 -4.55
N MET A 102 -0.44 13.94 -3.72
CA MET A 102 0.37 15.11 -4.06
C MET A 102 1.31 14.86 -5.24
N GLY A 103 1.81 13.63 -5.39
CA GLY A 103 2.52 13.24 -6.59
C GLY A 103 1.63 13.29 -7.84
N ALA A 104 0.37 12.85 -7.75
CA ALA A 104 -0.58 12.94 -8.85
C ALA A 104 -0.88 14.39 -9.23
N VAL A 105 -1.06 15.28 -8.25
CA VAL A 105 -1.27 16.72 -8.48
C VAL A 105 -0.09 17.32 -9.27
N PHE A 106 1.14 17.11 -8.81
CA PHE A 106 2.33 17.64 -9.49
C PHE A 106 2.49 17.06 -10.90
N THR A 107 2.23 15.76 -11.06
CA THR A 107 2.23 15.08 -12.35
C THR A 107 1.25 15.75 -13.32
N ILE A 108 0.00 15.98 -12.90
CA ILE A 108 -1.05 16.57 -13.74
C ILE A 108 -0.72 18.03 -14.08
N VAL A 109 -0.23 18.82 -13.13
CA VAL A 109 0.18 20.21 -13.37
C VAL A 109 1.22 20.27 -14.48
N VAL A 110 2.26 19.44 -14.41
CA VAL A 110 3.30 19.42 -15.45
C VAL A 110 2.77 18.83 -16.76
N ALA A 111 1.99 17.75 -16.69
CA ALA A 111 1.43 17.07 -17.86
C ALA A 111 0.47 17.95 -18.68
N THR A 112 -0.15 18.95 -18.05
CA THR A 112 -1.13 19.84 -18.70
C THR A 112 -0.53 21.15 -19.15
N ILE A 113 0.41 21.72 -18.39
CA ILE A 113 1.01 23.03 -18.70
C ILE A 113 2.13 22.89 -19.73
N VAL A 114 2.95 21.85 -19.62
CA VAL A 114 4.13 21.68 -20.48
C VAL A 114 3.74 20.93 -21.74
N LYS A 115 4.11 21.46 -22.91
CA LYS A 115 3.90 20.78 -24.20
C LYS A 115 5.23 20.31 -24.74
N LEU A 116 5.47 19.01 -24.65
CA LEU A 116 6.68 18.36 -25.14
C LEU A 116 6.32 17.10 -25.95
N PRO A 117 7.25 16.60 -26.79
CA PRO A 117 7.10 15.30 -27.43
C PRO A 117 6.85 14.20 -26.39
N PRO A 118 5.98 13.20 -26.68
CA PRO A 118 5.55 12.20 -25.68
C PRO A 118 6.68 11.50 -24.94
N ILE A 119 7.80 11.25 -25.62
CA ILE A 119 8.99 10.56 -25.08
C ILE A 119 9.61 11.32 -23.91
N ILE A 120 9.64 12.66 -23.95
CA ILE A 120 10.23 13.50 -22.90
C ILE A 120 9.16 13.96 -21.91
N HIS A 121 7.94 14.14 -22.41
CA HIS A 121 6.81 14.59 -21.62
C HIS A 121 6.49 13.61 -20.48
N VAL A 122 6.37 12.31 -20.77
CA VAL A 122 6.01 11.31 -19.76
C VAL A 122 7.04 11.24 -18.62
N PRO A 123 8.36 11.10 -18.88
CA PRO A 123 9.36 11.14 -17.82
C PRO A 123 9.36 12.43 -17.00
N LEU A 124 9.15 13.59 -17.64
CA LEU A 124 9.11 14.87 -16.95
C LEU A 124 7.91 14.96 -15.99
N ALA A 125 6.73 14.52 -16.44
CA ALA A 125 5.54 14.49 -15.60
C ALA A 125 5.71 13.52 -14.40
N LEU A 126 6.30 12.35 -14.63
CA LEU A 126 6.61 11.40 -13.55
C LEU A 126 7.65 11.96 -12.57
N ALA A 127 8.68 12.65 -13.06
CA ALA A 127 9.68 13.30 -12.21
C ALA A 127 9.04 14.38 -11.34
N ALA A 128 8.13 15.17 -11.91
CA ALA A 128 7.36 16.15 -11.14
C ALA A 128 6.53 15.48 -10.04
N GLY A 129 5.87 14.36 -10.34
CA GLY A 129 5.15 13.58 -9.34
C GLY A 129 6.06 13.03 -8.24
N ALA A 130 7.24 12.53 -8.58
CA ALA A 130 8.22 12.09 -7.60
C ALA A 130 8.66 13.24 -6.67
N VAL A 131 8.85 14.45 -7.23
CA VAL A 131 9.15 15.65 -6.45
C VAL A 131 7.96 16.02 -5.54
N GLY A 132 6.73 16.01 -6.05
CA GLY A 132 5.53 16.30 -5.26
C GLY A 132 5.36 15.36 -4.07
N GLY A 133 5.50 14.06 -4.31
CA GLY A 133 5.46 13.04 -3.25
C GLY A 133 6.61 13.18 -2.25
N ALA A 134 7.83 13.47 -2.73
CA ALA A 134 9.00 13.67 -1.87
C ALA A 134 8.86 14.93 -0.99
N LEU A 135 8.34 16.03 -1.53
CA LEU A 135 8.05 17.24 -0.76
C LEU A 135 7.01 16.95 0.33
N TRP A 136 5.92 16.25 -0.02
CA TRP A 136 4.87 15.90 0.94
C TRP A 136 5.38 14.97 2.05
N GLY A 137 6.15 13.94 1.69
CA GLY A 137 6.79 13.03 2.64
C GLY A 137 7.93 13.66 3.44
N GLY A 138 8.55 14.72 2.90
CA GLY A 138 9.57 15.50 3.57
C GLY A 138 9.03 16.34 4.73
N LEU A 139 7.79 16.82 4.65
CA LEU A 139 7.15 17.58 5.73
C LEU A 139 7.13 16.84 7.08
N PRO A 140 6.58 15.63 7.21
CA PRO A 140 6.58 14.90 8.49
C PRO A 140 8.00 14.51 8.92
N GLY A 141 8.89 14.20 7.97
CA GLY A 141 10.31 13.94 8.27
C GLY A 141 11.01 15.15 8.88
N PHE A 142 10.77 16.35 8.33
CA PHE A 142 11.28 17.61 8.85
C PHE A 142 10.70 17.92 10.24
N LEU A 143 9.39 17.74 10.44
CA LEU A 143 8.75 17.92 11.74
C LEU A 143 9.34 16.99 12.79
N LYS A 144 9.51 15.70 12.49
CA LYS A 144 10.21 14.76 13.38
C LYS A 144 11.61 15.26 13.74
N ALA A 145 12.39 15.67 12.76
CA ALA A 145 13.78 16.10 12.96
C ALA A 145 13.91 17.40 13.79
N ARG A 146 12.93 18.32 13.69
CA ARG A 146 12.99 19.63 14.33
C ARG A 146 12.26 19.72 15.66
N THR A 147 11.11 19.06 15.79
CA THR A 147 10.24 19.19 16.96
C THR A 147 10.12 17.90 17.76
N GLY A 148 10.59 16.77 17.23
CA GLY A 148 10.37 15.45 17.84
C GLY A 148 8.95 14.93 17.66
N ALA A 149 8.16 15.52 16.76
CA ALA A 149 6.81 15.03 16.48
C ALA A 149 6.82 13.56 16.02
N HIS A 150 5.81 12.81 16.48
CA HIS A 150 5.70 11.40 16.14
C HIS A 150 5.31 11.24 14.66
N GLU A 151 6.22 10.66 13.87
CA GLU A 151 6.05 10.54 12.41
C GLU A 151 4.77 9.83 12.00
N VAL A 152 4.37 8.79 12.73
CA VAL A 152 3.14 8.03 12.46
C VAL A 152 1.91 8.94 12.50
N ILE A 153 1.82 9.80 13.51
CA ILE A 153 0.69 10.71 13.66
C ILE A 153 0.74 11.75 12.55
N THR A 154 1.89 12.40 12.36
CA THR A 154 2.02 13.46 11.34
C THR A 154 1.77 12.96 9.93
N THR A 155 2.21 11.74 9.60
CA THR A 155 1.99 11.13 8.29
C THR A 155 0.53 10.75 8.06
N ILE A 156 -0.18 10.23 9.07
CA ILE A 156 -1.63 9.96 8.97
C ILE A 156 -2.42 11.27 8.83
N MET A 157 -2.07 12.30 9.60
CA MET A 157 -2.75 13.60 9.51
C MET A 157 -2.54 14.25 8.15
N LEU A 158 -1.34 14.14 7.57
CA LEU A 158 -1.05 14.68 6.24
C LEU A 158 -1.73 13.92 5.10
N ASN A 159 -2.24 12.70 5.31
CA ASN A 159 -3.12 12.08 4.31
C ASN A 159 -4.45 12.84 4.18
N TYR A 160 -4.99 13.37 5.29
CA TYR A 160 -6.24 14.14 5.25
C TYR A 160 -6.10 15.53 4.65
N VAL A 161 -4.89 16.11 4.71
CA VAL A 161 -4.61 17.45 4.17
C VAL A 161 -4.36 17.42 2.66
N ALA A 162 -3.88 16.29 2.14
CA ALA A 162 -3.62 16.07 0.72
C ALA A 162 -4.92 16.01 -0.08
#